data_AF-A0A2E3W387-F1
#
_entry.id   AF-A0A2E3W387-F1
#
_cell.length_a   1.000
_cell.length_b   1.000
_cell.length_c   1.000
_cell.angle_alpha   90.00
_cell.angle_beta   90.00
_cell.angle_gamma   90.00
#
_symmetry.space_group_name_H-M   'P 1'
#
loop_
_entity.id
_entity.type
_entity.pdbx_description
1 polymer ?
#
loop_
_entity_poly.entity_id
_entity_poly.type
_entity_poly.pdbx_seq_one_letter_code
_entity_poly.pdbx_strand_id
1 'polypeptide(L)'
;MKQLHYLLFGLALFISTSCLNQGKLPKIPGVDGPKLNVQNGQIVLSVGLEKVDIAAGISLAIPKMQYSSATISPAQFGGTIIKVAFDPRDVESDHFRVVPAETLPDGRPFPFTMDGTLPALALNVPKLLDTTFYASNAVFGFFIPVSLPDGMDIPFDIPFRLRMNGKQIGIVSYIRTNHEGEGSGVVLMLTMKQIQDNPEFKTLLKHSKRYKSKVF
;
A
#
# COMPACT_ATOMS: atom_id res chain seq x y z
N MET A 1 18.82 -34.62 -46.37
CA MET A 1 18.51 -33.20 -46.08
C MET A 1 17.28 -33.19 -45.17
N LYS A 2 17.27 -33.36 -43.84
CA LYS A 2 18.11 -32.85 -42.73
C LYS A 2 18.46 -31.39 -42.95
N GLN A 3 17.78 -30.47 -42.24
CA GLN A 3 17.96 -28.99 -42.16
C GLN A 3 16.68 -28.16 -42.48
N LEU A 4 15.46 -28.58 -42.09
CA LEU A 4 14.28 -27.71 -42.23
C LEU A 4 13.21 -27.85 -41.13
N HIS A 5 13.58 -28.35 -39.95
CA HIS A 5 12.63 -28.61 -38.86
C HIS A 5 12.92 -27.85 -37.56
N TYR A 6 13.87 -26.90 -37.55
CA TYR A 6 14.34 -26.24 -36.31
C TYR A 6 14.24 -24.72 -36.30
N LEU A 7 13.30 -24.12 -37.05
CA LEU A 7 13.14 -22.65 -37.04
C LEU A 7 11.71 -22.18 -36.70
N LEU A 8 10.98 -22.98 -35.92
CA LEU A 8 9.67 -22.62 -35.36
C LEU A 8 9.62 -22.81 -33.85
N PHE A 9 10.73 -22.55 -33.17
CA PHE A 9 10.81 -22.46 -31.71
C PHE A 9 11.19 -21.03 -31.28
N GLY A 10 10.61 -20.04 -31.95
CA GLY A 10 10.50 -18.68 -31.43
C GLY A 10 9.43 -18.67 -30.36
N LEU A 11 9.75 -19.28 -29.21
CA LEU A 11 8.94 -19.22 -28.00
C LEU A 11 8.83 -17.75 -27.64
N ALA A 12 7.73 -17.12 -28.06
CA ALA A 12 7.28 -15.84 -27.55
C ALA A 12 7.12 -16.01 -26.04
N LEU A 13 8.18 -15.66 -25.31
CA LEU A 13 8.15 -15.34 -23.90
C LEU A 13 7.24 -14.11 -23.77
N PHE A 14 5.92 -14.35 -23.82
CA PHE A 14 4.96 -13.47 -23.20
C PHE A 14 5.24 -13.55 -21.70
N ILE A 15 6.17 -12.71 -21.26
CA ILE A 15 6.30 -12.31 -19.88
C ILE A 15 5.00 -11.56 -19.60
N SER A 16 3.96 -12.29 -19.24
CA SER A 16 2.70 -11.73 -18.76
C SER A 16 2.96 -11.19 -17.36
N THR A 17 3.70 -10.09 -17.28
CA THR A 17 3.46 -9.12 -16.23
C THR A 17 2.01 -8.71 -16.43
N SER A 18 1.09 -9.33 -15.67
CA SER A 18 -0.26 -8.84 -15.55
C SER A 18 -0.14 -7.45 -14.91
N CYS A 19 0.03 -6.44 -15.74
CA CYS A 19 0.17 -5.08 -15.29
C CYS A 19 -1.20 -4.70 -14.72
N LEU A 20 -1.27 -4.60 -13.40
CA LEU A 20 -2.45 -4.12 -12.72
C LEU A 20 -2.73 -2.70 -13.22
N ASN A 21 -3.89 -2.49 -13.84
CA ASN A 21 -4.26 -1.16 -14.28
C ASN A 21 -4.87 -0.42 -13.08
N GLN A 22 -3.99 0.23 -12.31
CA GLN A 22 -4.39 1.14 -11.25
C GLN A 22 -4.99 2.41 -11.88
N GLY A 23 -6.15 2.84 -11.38
CA GLY A 23 -6.72 4.12 -11.79
C GLY A 23 -5.76 5.28 -11.51
N LYS A 24 -5.82 6.33 -12.33
CA LYS A 24 -5.06 7.56 -12.07
C LYS A 24 -5.50 8.17 -10.73
N LEU A 25 -4.55 8.37 -9.83
CA LEU A 25 -4.75 9.12 -8.59
C LEU A 25 -4.30 10.57 -8.81
N PRO A 26 -4.94 11.55 -8.16
CA PRO A 26 -4.43 12.92 -8.15
C PRO A 26 -3.04 12.98 -7.51
N LYS A 27 -2.20 13.89 -8.00
CA LYS A 27 -0.85 14.06 -7.47
C LYS A 27 -0.92 14.76 -6.11
N ILE A 28 -0.31 14.15 -5.09
CA ILE A 28 -0.07 14.78 -3.79
C ILE A 28 1.35 15.36 -3.83
N PRO A 29 1.56 16.66 -3.59
CA PRO A 29 2.89 17.25 -3.65
C PRO A 29 3.87 16.61 -2.66
N GLY A 30 5.11 16.37 -3.09
CA GLY A 30 6.12 15.69 -2.27
C GLY A 30 5.91 14.17 -2.14
N VAL A 31 4.87 13.60 -2.76
CA VAL A 31 4.52 12.18 -2.68
C VAL A 31 4.35 11.59 -4.09
N ASP A 32 5.14 10.55 -4.40
CA ASP A 32 4.97 9.72 -5.62
C ASP A 32 4.17 8.45 -5.29
N GLY A 33 2.95 8.36 -5.84
CA GLY A 33 2.05 7.24 -5.64
C GLY A 33 0.82 7.60 -4.79
N PRO A 34 0.20 6.62 -4.09
CA PRO A 34 0.66 5.24 -3.91
C PRO A 34 0.53 4.38 -5.17
N LYS A 35 1.42 3.40 -5.29
CA LYS A 35 1.39 2.37 -6.33
C LYS A 35 1.06 1.03 -5.68
N LEU A 36 0.19 0.27 -6.33
CA LEU A 36 -0.25 -1.03 -5.87
C LEU A 36 0.14 -2.10 -6.87
N ASN A 37 0.72 -3.18 -6.35
CA ASN A 37 1.05 -4.37 -7.11
C ASN A 37 0.69 -5.63 -6.30
N VAL A 38 0.67 -6.78 -6.97
CA VAL A 38 0.54 -8.09 -6.33
C VAL A 38 1.76 -8.91 -6.68
N GLN A 39 2.49 -9.35 -5.67
CA GLN A 39 3.72 -10.12 -5.83
C GLN A 39 3.79 -11.21 -4.77
N ASN A 40 4.16 -12.44 -5.16
CA ASN A 40 4.37 -13.55 -4.23
C ASN A 40 3.19 -13.87 -3.29
N GLY A 41 1.96 -13.59 -3.71
CA GLY A 41 0.76 -13.74 -2.88
C GLY A 41 0.52 -12.60 -1.89
N GLN A 42 1.30 -11.52 -1.97
CA GLN A 42 1.19 -10.33 -1.14
C GLN A 42 0.70 -9.15 -1.97
N ILE A 43 -0.05 -8.27 -1.33
CA ILE A 43 -0.39 -6.94 -1.83
C ILE A 43 0.79 -6.03 -1.50
N VAL A 44 1.46 -5.53 -2.53
CA VAL A 44 2.60 -4.63 -2.39
C VAL A 44 2.13 -3.20 -2.63
N LEU A 45 2.17 -2.40 -1.58
CA LEU A 45 1.89 -0.97 -1.61
C LEU A 45 3.21 -0.22 -1.55
N SER A 46 3.41 0.78 -2.40
CA SER A 46 4.59 1.63 -2.34
C SER A 46 4.26 3.11 -2.46
N VAL A 47 4.92 3.91 -1.63
CA VAL A 47 4.83 5.38 -1.60
C VAL A 47 6.24 5.93 -1.67
N GLY A 48 6.49 6.83 -2.62
CA GLY A 48 7.71 7.63 -2.68
C GLY A 48 7.52 8.97 -1.97
N LEU A 49 8.53 9.42 -1.24
CA LEU A 49 8.61 10.70 -0.57
C LEU A 49 9.77 11.49 -1.20
N GLU A 50 9.44 12.56 -1.93
CA GLU A 50 10.41 13.26 -2.80
C GLU A 50 11.44 14.07 -1.99
N LYS A 51 11.10 14.48 -0.76
CA LYS A 51 11.91 15.39 0.07
C LYS A 51 12.42 14.77 1.37
N VAL A 52 12.25 13.47 1.53
CA VAL A 52 12.76 12.76 2.71
C VAL A 52 13.92 11.91 2.24
N ASP A 53 15.13 12.21 2.72
CA ASP A 53 16.32 11.43 2.41
C ASP A 53 16.76 10.64 3.64
N ILE A 54 16.89 9.33 3.45
CA ILE A 54 17.48 8.44 4.45
C ILE A 54 18.79 7.87 3.91
N ALA A 55 19.74 7.63 4.80
CA ALA A 55 21.06 7.15 4.40
C ALA A 55 21.06 5.66 4.04
N ALA A 56 20.18 4.86 4.67
CA ALA A 56 20.16 3.42 4.51
C ALA A 56 18.74 2.87 4.61
N GLY A 57 18.48 1.79 3.88
CA GLY A 57 17.21 1.10 3.95
C GLY A 57 17.15 0.11 5.10
N ILE A 58 15.95 -0.06 5.66
CA ILE A 58 15.65 -1.10 6.64
C ILE A 58 14.35 -1.82 6.25
N SER A 59 14.34 -3.14 6.46
CA SER A 59 13.15 -3.96 6.30
C SER A 59 12.79 -4.58 7.65
N LEU A 60 11.53 -4.46 8.03
CA LEU A 60 11.01 -4.91 9.32
C LEU A 60 9.73 -5.72 9.11
N ALA A 61 9.50 -6.71 9.96
CA ALA A 61 8.18 -7.31 10.10
C ALA A 61 7.21 -6.28 10.71
N ILE A 62 5.97 -6.28 10.24
CA ILE A 62 4.94 -5.43 10.84
C ILE A 62 4.52 -6.09 12.17
N PRO A 63 4.42 -5.36 13.29
CA PRO A 63 4.02 -5.94 14.57
C PRO A 63 2.72 -6.76 14.45
N LYS A 64 2.67 -7.92 15.10
CA LYS A 64 1.51 -8.84 15.07
C LYS A 64 1.15 -9.39 13.66
N MET A 65 1.99 -9.21 12.65
CA MET A 65 1.79 -9.76 11.29
C MET A 65 2.99 -10.60 10.88
N GLN A 66 2.81 -11.92 10.86
CA GLN A 66 3.89 -12.87 10.62
C GLN A 66 4.34 -12.90 9.16
N TYR A 67 3.43 -12.64 8.23
CA TYR A 67 3.67 -12.76 6.79
C TYR A 67 3.78 -11.41 6.07
N SER A 68 3.65 -10.30 6.81
CA SER A 68 3.71 -8.94 6.27
C SER A 68 4.95 -8.20 6.72
N SER A 69 5.49 -7.38 5.83
CA SER A 69 6.69 -6.60 6.10
C SER A 69 6.56 -5.21 5.52
N ALA A 70 7.33 -4.29 6.10
CA ALA A 70 7.48 -2.96 5.59
C ALA A 70 8.97 -2.64 5.44
N THR A 71 9.32 -2.07 4.31
CA THR A 71 10.66 -1.64 3.95
C THR A 71 10.63 -0.16 3.72
N ILE A 72 11.60 0.54 4.28
CA ILE A 72 11.93 1.91 3.91
C ILE A 72 13.32 1.89 3.28
N SER A 73 13.52 2.58 2.16
CA SER A 73 14.80 2.61 1.45
C SER A 73 15.00 3.91 0.68
N PRO A 74 16.24 4.33 0.41
CA PRO A 74 16.50 5.42 -0.53
C PRO A 74 15.85 5.13 -1.89
N ALA A 75 15.30 6.15 -2.53
CA ALA A 75 14.78 6.06 -3.89
C ALA A 75 15.91 6.18 -4.92
N GLN A 76 15.72 5.60 -6.12
CA GLN A 76 16.75 5.60 -7.17
C GLN A 76 17.15 7.00 -7.65
N PHE A 77 16.23 7.97 -7.60
CA PHE A 77 16.42 9.33 -8.12
C PHE A 77 16.33 10.41 -7.03
N GLY A 78 16.69 10.06 -5.79
CA GLY A 78 16.58 10.95 -4.63
C GLY A 78 15.24 10.82 -3.91
N GLY A 79 15.23 11.09 -2.61
CA GLY A 79 14.10 10.84 -1.73
C GLY A 79 14.08 9.42 -1.15
N THR A 80 12.93 9.02 -0.63
CA THR A 80 12.73 7.76 0.09
C THR A 80 11.52 7.01 -0.47
N ILE A 81 11.59 5.68 -0.51
CA ILE A 81 10.44 4.82 -0.81
C ILE A 81 10.09 4.02 0.44
N ILE A 82 8.81 4.07 0.82
CA ILE A 82 8.20 3.12 1.75
C ILE A 82 7.47 2.07 0.92
N LYS A 83 7.75 0.80 1.18
CA LYS A 83 7.11 -0.35 0.56
C LYS A 83 6.54 -1.27 1.63
N VAL A 84 5.26 -1.57 1.54
CA VAL A 84 4.54 -2.46 2.44
C VAL A 84 4.11 -3.69 1.65
N ALA A 85 4.64 -4.86 2.01
CA ALA A 85 4.22 -6.15 1.46
C ALA A 85 3.26 -6.81 2.46
N PHE A 86 1.97 -6.68 2.19
CA PHE A 86 0.89 -7.16 3.05
C PHE A 86 0.38 -8.52 2.56
N ASP A 87 0.33 -9.50 3.46
CA ASP A 87 -0.30 -10.79 3.22
C ASP A 87 -1.69 -10.82 3.91
N PRO A 88 -2.80 -10.98 3.16
CA PRO A 88 -4.14 -11.00 3.74
C PRO A 88 -4.35 -12.04 4.85
N ARG A 89 -3.52 -13.09 4.90
CA ARG A 89 -3.59 -14.12 5.94
C ARG A 89 -3.29 -13.59 7.34
N ASP A 90 -2.53 -12.50 7.47
CA ASP A 90 -2.18 -11.96 8.78
C ASP A 90 -3.40 -11.44 9.54
N VAL A 91 -4.42 -10.96 8.83
CA VAL A 91 -5.64 -10.42 9.44
C VAL A 91 -6.78 -11.43 9.58
N GLU A 92 -6.52 -12.72 9.26
CA GLU A 92 -7.51 -13.80 9.40
C GLU A 92 -7.59 -14.35 10.84
N SER A 93 -6.62 -14.03 11.71
CA SER A 93 -6.57 -14.51 13.09
C SER A 93 -7.55 -13.77 14.02
N ASP A 94 -7.89 -14.39 15.16
CA ASP A 94 -8.87 -13.83 16.11
C ASP A 94 -8.48 -12.45 16.67
N HIS A 95 -7.18 -12.14 16.71
CA HIS A 95 -6.67 -10.85 17.20
C HIS A 95 -7.10 -9.67 16.32
N PHE A 96 -7.51 -9.95 15.08
CA PHE A 96 -7.93 -8.95 14.09
C PHE A 96 -9.45 -8.96 13.85
N ARG A 97 -10.22 -9.76 14.61
CA ARG A 97 -11.69 -9.86 14.49
C ARG A 97 -12.43 -8.93 15.44
N VAL A 98 -11.97 -8.84 16.69
CA VAL A 98 -12.52 -7.93 17.70
C VAL A 98 -11.43 -6.93 18.03
N VAL A 99 -11.61 -5.72 17.50
CA VAL A 99 -10.59 -4.66 17.50
C VAL A 99 -11.24 -3.37 17.97
N PRO A 100 -10.46 -2.45 18.58
CA PRO A 100 -10.97 -1.14 18.97
C PRO A 100 -11.38 -0.30 17.75
N ALA A 101 -12.13 0.76 18.03
CA ALA A 101 -12.40 1.83 17.08
C ALA A 101 -11.30 2.87 17.22
N GLU A 102 -10.47 3.00 16.19
CA GLU A 102 -9.28 3.86 16.19
C GLU A 102 -9.48 5.10 15.33
N THR A 103 -8.82 6.19 15.72
CA THR A 103 -8.76 7.46 14.98
C THR A 103 -7.41 7.61 14.26
N LEU A 104 -7.16 8.77 13.66
CA LEU A 104 -5.81 9.15 13.24
C LEU A 104 -4.84 9.19 14.45
N PRO A 105 -3.52 9.15 14.23
CA PRO A 105 -2.54 9.11 15.33
C PRO A 105 -2.61 10.33 16.26
N ASP A 106 -3.11 11.46 15.75
CA ASP A 106 -3.31 12.71 16.48
C ASP A 106 -4.71 12.85 17.11
N GLY A 107 -5.53 11.79 17.06
CA GLY A 107 -6.88 11.76 17.61
C GLY A 107 -7.97 12.31 16.69
N ARG A 108 -7.63 12.87 15.52
CA ARG A 108 -8.64 13.37 14.57
C ARG A 108 -9.42 12.24 13.90
N PRO A 109 -10.69 12.48 13.52
CA PRO A 109 -11.49 11.48 12.83
C PRO A 109 -10.95 11.20 11.42
N PHE A 110 -11.12 9.98 10.93
CA PHE A 110 -10.87 9.66 9.53
C PHE A 110 -11.91 10.34 8.63
N PRO A 111 -11.51 11.18 7.66
CA PRO A 111 -12.41 12.03 6.87
C PRO A 111 -13.26 11.25 5.84
N PHE A 112 -13.04 9.94 5.73
CA PHE A 112 -13.71 9.05 4.78
C PHE A 112 -14.58 7.97 5.47
N THR A 113 -14.74 8.07 6.80
CA THR A 113 -15.60 7.19 7.60
C THR A 113 -16.76 7.99 8.18
N MET A 114 -17.91 7.36 8.43
CA MET A 114 -19.09 8.07 8.93
C MET A 114 -18.99 8.46 10.39
N ASP A 115 -18.39 7.59 11.21
CA ASP A 115 -18.20 7.79 12.66
C ASP A 115 -16.82 8.36 13.01
N GLY A 116 -15.98 8.61 12.00
CA GLY A 116 -14.63 9.11 12.17
C GLY A 116 -13.62 8.05 12.63
N THR A 117 -14.01 6.77 12.71
CA THR A 117 -13.15 5.72 13.26
C THR A 117 -12.97 4.52 12.32
N LEU A 118 -11.94 3.72 12.58
CA LEU A 118 -11.71 2.44 11.91
C LEU A 118 -11.74 1.30 12.92
N PRO A 119 -12.44 0.20 12.64
CA PRO A 119 -12.33 -1.01 13.45
C PRO A 119 -10.99 -1.69 13.11
N ALA A 120 -9.93 -1.33 13.83
CA ALA A 120 -8.57 -1.75 13.54
C ALA A 120 -7.70 -1.77 14.79
N LEU A 121 -6.64 -2.57 14.79
CA LEU A 121 -5.50 -2.35 15.68
C LEU A 121 -4.60 -1.29 15.07
N ALA A 122 -4.31 -0.23 15.82
CA ALA A 122 -3.29 0.76 15.48
C ALA A 122 -1.91 0.30 15.98
N LEU A 123 -0.95 0.21 15.07
CA LEU A 123 0.40 -0.28 15.34
C LEU A 123 1.41 0.74 14.83
N ASN A 124 1.95 1.56 15.75
CA ASN A 124 2.96 2.55 15.42
C ASN A 124 4.34 1.91 15.26
N VAL A 125 5.06 2.29 14.21
CA VAL A 125 6.42 1.81 13.91
C VAL A 125 7.35 3.00 13.68
N PRO A 126 7.98 3.54 14.76
CA PRO A 126 8.81 4.73 14.67
C PRO A 126 9.95 4.64 13.66
N LYS A 127 10.53 3.44 13.53
CA LYS A 127 11.64 3.14 12.60
C LYS A 127 11.25 3.26 11.12
N LEU A 128 9.97 3.48 10.80
CA LEU A 128 9.46 3.69 9.46
C LEU A 128 8.86 5.10 9.33
N LEU A 129 9.59 6.13 9.77
CA LEU A 129 9.14 7.53 9.76
C LEU A 129 7.82 7.72 10.51
N ASP A 130 7.72 7.13 11.71
CA ASP A 130 6.51 7.19 12.55
C ASP A 130 5.22 6.72 11.85
N THR A 131 5.36 5.82 10.87
CA THR A 131 4.22 5.18 10.20
C THR A 131 3.36 4.42 11.19
N THR A 132 2.05 4.61 11.11
CA THR A 132 1.07 3.84 11.91
C THR A 132 0.27 2.93 11.00
N PHE A 133 0.32 1.62 11.26
CA PHE A 133 -0.46 0.63 10.54
C PHE A 133 -1.82 0.43 11.22
N TYR A 134 -2.87 0.30 10.42
CA TYR A 134 -4.22 -0.04 10.86
C TYR A 134 -4.60 -1.37 10.24
N ALA A 135 -5.00 -2.32 11.07
CA ALA A 135 -5.28 -3.66 10.59
C ALA A 135 -6.43 -4.35 11.34
N SER A 136 -7.29 -5.00 10.56
CA SER A 136 -8.32 -5.92 11.00
C SER A 136 -8.74 -6.83 9.85
N ASN A 137 -9.66 -7.76 10.12
CA ASN A 137 -10.29 -8.54 9.06
C ASN A 137 -11.18 -7.69 8.12
N ALA A 138 -11.46 -6.42 8.46
CA ALA A 138 -12.24 -5.49 7.66
C ALA A 138 -11.37 -4.54 6.81
N VAL A 139 -10.26 -4.05 7.36
CA VAL A 139 -9.40 -3.06 6.72
C VAL A 139 -7.91 -3.34 6.93
N PHE A 140 -7.08 -2.90 5.99
CA PHE A 140 -5.64 -2.85 6.17
C PHE A 140 -5.06 -1.60 5.54
N GLY A 141 -4.13 -0.95 6.21
CA GLY A 141 -3.17 -0.07 5.56
C GLY A 141 -2.46 0.79 6.58
N PHE A 142 -2.13 2.03 6.24
CA PHE A 142 -1.27 2.85 7.08
C PHE A 142 -1.48 4.35 6.90
N PHE A 143 -1.07 5.11 7.92
CA PHE A 143 -0.82 6.54 7.90
C PHE A 143 0.69 6.77 7.90
N ILE A 144 1.18 7.55 6.94
CA ILE A 144 2.56 8.05 6.90
C ILE A 144 2.51 9.56 7.16
N PRO A 145 3.17 10.07 8.21
CA PRO A 145 3.37 11.50 8.38
C PRO A 145 4.12 12.07 7.17
N VAL A 146 3.57 13.10 6.54
CA VAL A 146 4.23 13.83 5.46
C VAL A 146 3.96 15.32 5.61
N SER A 147 4.99 16.13 5.41
CA SER A 147 4.84 17.58 5.31
C SER A 147 4.88 17.97 3.83
N LEU A 148 3.94 18.81 3.42
CA LEU A 148 3.98 19.40 2.10
C LEU A 148 5.15 20.41 2.00
N PRO A 149 5.66 20.67 0.79
CA PRO A 149 6.59 21.76 0.56
C PRO A 149 6.10 23.10 1.14
N ASP A 150 7.02 23.92 1.65
CA ASP A 150 6.71 25.28 2.11
C ASP A 150 5.89 26.07 1.08
N GLY A 151 4.85 26.76 1.56
CA GLY A 151 3.93 27.55 0.72
C GLY A 151 2.90 26.73 -0.06
N MET A 152 2.83 25.42 0.18
CA MET A 152 1.86 24.52 -0.44
C MET A 152 0.94 23.91 0.63
N ASP A 153 0.14 24.74 1.26
CA ASP A 153 -0.86 24.29 2.24
C ASP A 153 -2.15 23.86 1.53
N ILE A 154 -2.62 22.65 1.84
CA ILE A 154 -3.94 22.17 1.42
C ILE A 154 -4.88 22.32 2.62
N PRO A 155 -5.90 23.20 2.56
CA PRO A 155 -6.70 23.56 3.73
C PRO A 155 -7.78 22.53 4.10
N PHE A 156 -7.86 21.39 3.41
CA PHE A 156 -8.85 20.35 3.62
C PHE A 156 -8.28 18.96 3.38
N ASP A 157 -8.87 17.96 4.04
CA ASP A 157 -8.55 16.55 3.77
C ASP A 157 -9.09 16.15 2.40
N ILE A 158 -8.34 15.34 1.66
CA ILE A 158 -8.74 14.94 0.30
C ILE A 158 -8.76 13.42 0.15
N PRO A 159 -9.92 12.76 0.30
CA PRO A 159 -10.06 11.33 0.07
C PRO A 159 -10.29 11.01 -1.42
N PHE A 160 -9.56 10.03 -1.91
CA PHE A 160 -9.62 9.49 -3.26
C PHE A 160 -9.88 7.98 -3.21
N ARG A 161 -10.72 7.48 -4.12
CA ARG A 161 -10.97 6.05 -4.23
C ARG A 161 -9.79 5.36 -4.90
N LEU A 162 -9.16 4.41 -4.22
CA LEU A 162 -8.18 3.53 -4.82
C LEU A 162 -8.91 2.49 -5.66
N ARG A 163 -8.61 2.46 -6.96
CA ARG A 163 -9.22 1.55 -7.93
C ARG A 163 -8.18 0.71 -8.64
N MET A 164 -8.58 -0.51 -8.98
CA MET A 164 -7.80 -1.47 -9.73
C MET A 164 -8.73 -2.19 -10.70
N ASN A 165 -8.38 -2.19 -11.97
CA ASN A 165 -9.22 -2.72 -13.05
C ASN A 165 -10.67 -2.19 -12.96
N GLY A 166 -10.81 -0.89 -12.69
CA GLY A 166 -12.11 -0.22 -12.55
C GLY A 166 -12.86 -0.45 -11.24
N LYS A 167 -12.47 -1.44 -10.43
CA LYS A 167 -13.12 -1.74 -9.14
C LYS A 167 -12.43 -1.00 -8.00
N GLN A 168 -13.23 -0.43 -7.09
CA GLN A 168 -12.69 0.14 -5.86
C GLN A 168 -12.19 -0.97 -4.94
N ILE A 169 -11.01 -0.76 -4.38
CA ILE A 169 -10.37 -1.68 -3.42
C ILE A 169 -9.91 -0.99 -2.13
N GLY A 170 -10.03 0.34 -2.09
CA GLY A 170 -9.55 1.12 -0.96
C GLY A 170 -9.78 2.61 -1.15
N ILE A 171 -9.15 3.39 -0.27
CA ILE A 171 -9.13 4.85 -0.23
C ILE A 171 -7.69 5.30 0.02
N VAL A 172 -7.31 6.40 -0.61
CA VAL A 172 -6.10 7.17 -0.30
C VAL A 172 -6.58 8.54 0.15
N SER A 173 -6.09 9.07 1.27
CA SER A 173 -6.42 10.42 1.70
C SER A 173 -5.18 11.20 2.03
N TYR A 174 -5.10 12.43 1.54
CA TYR A 174 -4.25 13.42 2.19
C TYR A 174 -4.99 13.93 3.44
N ILE A 175 -4.25 14.05 4.55
CA ILE A 175 -4.70 14.61 5.81
C ILE A 175 -3.96 15.93 6.00
N ARG A 176 -4.70 17.02 6.19
CA ARG A 176 -4.12 18.36 6.39
C ARG A 176 -3.45 18.50 7.74
N THR A 177 -2.63 19.54 7.88
CA THR A 177 -2.11 19.97 9.18
C THR A 177 -3.26 20.40 10.12
N ASN A 178 -3.05 20.19 11.41
CA ASN A 178 -3.92 20.66 12.47
C ASN A 178 -3.72 22.18 12.71
N HIS A 179 -4.39 22.74 13.72
CA HIS A 179 -4.27 24.17 14.05
C HIS A 179 -2.88 24.58 14.56
N GLU A 180 -2.06 23.62 14.97
CA GLU A 180 -0.69 23.80 15.45
C GLU A 180 0.35 23.63 14.31
N GLY A 181 -0.11 23.33 13.09
CA GLY A 181 0.77 23.10 11.94
C GLY A 181 1.32 21.68 11.83
N GLU A 182 0.83 20.74 12.62
CA GLU A 182 1.34 19.37 12.73
C GLU A 182 0.34 18.31 12.20
N GLY A 183 0.75 17.05 12.15
CA GLY A 183 -0.15 15.91 11.92
C GLY A 183 -0.62 15.73 10.46
N SER A 184 -0.02 16.42 9.50
CA SER A 184 -0.29 16.14 8.08
C SER A 184 0.27 14.77 7.67
N GLY A 185 -0.40 14.13 6.72
CA GLY A 185 0.00 12.80 6.30
C GLY A 185 -0.77 12.25 5.12
N VAL A 186 -0.33 11.08 4.66
CA VAL A 186 -1.07 10.29 3.67
C VAL A 186 -1.57 9.02 4.35
N VAL A 187 -2.87 8.81 4.23
CA VAL A 187 -3.55 7.57 4.61
C VAL A 187 -3.76 6.74 3.36
N LEU A 188 -3.41 5.45 3.42
CA LEU A 188 -3.81 4.47 2.41
C LEU A 188 -4.52 3.33 3.12
N MET A 189 -5.81 3.14 2.82
CA MET A 189 -6.65 2.08 3.37
C MET A 189 -7.13 1.15 2.27
N LEU A 190 -6.91 -0.15 2.45
CA LEU A 190 -7.52 -1.23 1.69
C LEU A 190 -8.74 -1.76 2.43
N THR A 191 -9.81 -2.07 1.70
CA THR A 191 -11.00 -2.71 2.25
C THR A 191 -10.94 -4.21 1.98
N MET A 192 -10.86 -5.03 3.02
CA MET A 192 -10.67 -6.49 2.86
C MET A 192 -11.83 -7.13 2.10
N LYS A 193 -13.06 -6.70 2.37
CA LYS A 193 -14.24 -7.15 1.62
C LYS A 193 -14.14 -6.85 0.13
N GLN A 194 -13.73 -5.63 -0.26
CA GLN A 194 -13.60 -5.25 -1.67
C GLN A 194 -12.50 -6.05 -2.38
N ILE A 195 -11.41 -6.37 -1.66
CA ILE A 195 -10.34 -7.25 -2.13
C ILE A 195 -10.83 -8.69 -2.32
N GLN A 196 -11.57 -9.23 -1.35
CA GLN A 196 -12.08 -10.59 -1.37
C GLN A 196 -13.20 -10.80 -2.40
N ASP A 197 -14.00 -9.76 -2.64
CA ASP A 197 -15.10 -9.75 -3.60
C ASP A 197 -14.62 -9.43 -5.03
N ASN A 198 -13.32 -9.21 -5.26
CA ASN A 198 -12.73 -8.98 -6.58
C ASN A 198 -12.08 -10.28 -7.12
N PRO A 199 -12.73 -11.02 -8.04
CA PRO A 199 -12.23 -12.31 -8.52
C PRO A 199 -10.89 -12.20 -9.25
N GLU A 200 -10.66 -11.11 -9.98
CA GLU A 200 -9.40 -10.86 -10.67
C GLU A 200 -8.27 -10.70 -9.66
N PHE A 201 -8.51 -9.94 -8.60
CA PHE A 201 -7.51 -9.73 -7.56
C PHE A 201 -7.20 -11.03 -6.79
N LYS A 202 -8.22 -11.83 -6.46
CA LYS A 202 -8.03 -13.17 -5.90
C LYS A 202 -7.20 -14.07 -6.81
N THR A 203 -7.49 -14.03 -8.11
CA THR A 203 -6.76 -14.78 -9.13
C THR A 203 -5.30 -14.36 -9.13
N LEU A 204 -5.01 -13.06 -9.14
CA LEU A 204 -3.65 -12.54 -9.09
C LEU A 204 -2.90 -12.92 -7.80
N LEU A 205 -3.53 -12.82 -6.63
CA LEU A 205 -2.94 -13.27 -5.37
C LEU A 205 -2.58 -14.77 -5.42
N LYS A 206 -3.49 -15.60 -5.95
CA LYS A 206 -3.27 -17.05 -6.08
C LYS A 206 -2.16 -17.38 -7.09
N HIS A 207 -2.15 -16.73 -8.26
CA HIS A 207 -1.17 -17.00 -9.31
C HIS A 207 0.22 -16.47 -8.96
N SER A 208 0.33 -15.26 -8.41
CA SER A 208 1.62 -14.70 -7.98
C SER A 208 2.30 -15.56 -6.92
N LYS A 209 1.54 -16.27 -6.08
CA LYS A 209 2.07 -17.27 -5.14
C LYS A 209 2.55 -18.55 -5.83
N ARG A 210 1.86 -18.99 -6.90
CA ARG A 210 2.15 -20.25 -7.62
C ARG A 210 3.40 -20.18 -8.49
N TYR A 211 3.74 -18.99 -9.01
CA TYR A 211 4.89 -18.78 -9.88
C TYR A 211 6.15 -18.27 -9.14
N LYS A 212 6.24 -18.49 -7.81
CA LYS A 212 7.35 -18.08 -6.94
C LYS A 212 8.76 -18.55 -7.38
N SER A 213 8.88 -19.36 -8.43
CA SER A 213 10.08 -20.14 -8.72
C SER A 213 10.25 -20.56 -10.19
N LYS A 214 9.84 -19.73 -11.17
CA LYS A 214 10.35 -19.88 -12.54
C LYS A 214 11.14 -18.65 -12.95
N VAL A 215 12.42 -18.65 -12.58
CA VAL A 215 13.44 -18.04 -13.44
C VAL A 215 13.50 -18.94 -14.68
N PHE A 216 13.15 -18.40 -15.84
CA PHE A 216 13.59 -18.95 -17.12
C PHE A 216 14.77 -18.09 -17.59
#